data_AF-R5APP1-F1
#
_entry.id   AF-R5APP1-F1
#
_cell.length_a   1.000
_cell.length_b   1.000
_cell.length_c   1.000
_cell.angle_alpha   90.00
_cell.angle_beta   90.00
_cell.angle_gamma   90.00
#
_symmetry.space_group_name_H-M   'P 1'
#
loop_
_entity.id
_entity.type
_entity.pdbx_description
1 polymer ?
#
loop_
_entity_poly.entity_id
_entity_poly.type
_entity_poly.pdbx_seq_one_letter_code
_entity_poly.pdbx_strand_id
1 'polypeptide(L)'
;MREIDETRHRRKDTQHSYTFHGRDVYANTGAKLAAGVITFEEIGPELPVEGLLELPTGTVETAEDCVSGCVDILDVRFGSLWTNIPRETFEQIGVGFGDEVEVTIENNGILVYKNRITYGHSFADVHIGEALVYVNSLYRMAVAINQGSFARAYSVGTGMHWRITFRRV
;
A
#
# COMPACT_ATOMS: atom_id res chain seq x y z
N MET A 1 11.70 6.84 20.62
CA MET A 1 11.61 7.75 19.44
C MET A 1 12.00 9.16 19.90
N ARG A 2 12.24 10.14 19.02
CA ARG A 2 12.56 11.52 19.43
C ARG A 2 11.79 12.55 18.62
N GLU A 3 11.32 13.60 19.30
CA GLU A 3 10.70 14.76 18.65
C GLU A 3 11.81 15.71 18.15
N ILE A 4 11.64 16.29 16.97
CA ILE A 4 12.59 17.27 16.44
C ILE A 4 12.40 18.59 17.19
N ASP A 5 13.42 19.04 17.90
CA ASP A 5 13.43 20.38 18.50
C ASP A 5 13.60 21.43 17.39
N GLU A 6 12.48 22.00 16.93
CA GLU A 6 12.48 23.01 15.88
C GLU A 6 13.22 24.29 16.27
N THR A 7 13.32 24.61 17.57
CA THR A 7 14.03 25.83 18.00
C THR A 7 15.52 25.75 17.73
N ARG A 8 16.08 24.53 17.74
CA ARG A 8 17.50 24.25 17.50
C ARG A 8 17.78 23.85 16.06
N HIS A 9 16.88 23.07 15.46
CA HIS A 9 17.18 22.39 14.21
C HIS A 9 16.54 23.01 12.99
N ARG A 10 15.57 23.92 13.14
CA ARG A 10 15.02 24.66 12.01
C ARG A 10 16.12 25.47 11.31
N ARG A 11 15.99 25.61 9.99
CA ARG A 11 16.82 26.50 9.19
C ARG A 11 16.71 27.94 9.71
N LYS A 12 17.84 28.66 9.75
CA LYS A 12 17.86 30.06 10.21
C LYS A 12 16.93 30.93 9.36
N ASP A 13 16.26 31.88 10.03
CA ASP A 13 15.39 32.91 9.45
C ASP A 13 14.13 32.39 8.75
N THR A 14 13.69 31.16 9.06
CA THR A 14 12.45 30.58 8.53
C THR A 14 11.37 30.33 9.58
N GLN A 15 11.50 30.93 10.77
CA GLN A 15 10.60 30.69 11.91
C GLN A 15 9.17 31.20 11.66
N HIS A 16 9.01 32.17 10.77
CA HIS A 16 7.70 32.73 10.41
C HIS A 16 7.03 32.02 9.22
N SER A 17 7.70 31.05 8.59
CA SER A 17 7.13 30.29 7.46
C SER A 17 6.71 28.89 7.92
N TYR A 18 5.41 28.63 7.84
CA TYR A 18 4.79 27.35 8.20
C TYR A 18 4.39 26.50 6.98
N THR A 19 4.70 26.99 5.77
CA THR A 19 4.29 26.35 4.52
C THR A 19 5.30 25.33 4.00
N PHE A 20 6.49 25.22 4.60
CA PHE A 20 7.53 24.31 4.10
C PHE A 20 8.41 23.66 5.20
N HIS A 21 7.78 23.08 6.23
CA HIS A 21 8.46 22.28 7.26
C HIS A 21 9.33 21.14 6.69
N GLY A 22 8.92 20.57 5.55
CA GLY A 22 9.69 19.54 4.85
C GLY A 22 11.13 19.97 4.55
N ARG A 23 11.34 21.21 4.11
CA ARG A 23 12.66 21.77 3.86
C ARG A 23 13.30 22.28 5.15
N ASP A 24 12.56 23.09 5.91
CA ASP A 24 13.14 23.92 6.96
C ASP A 24 13.37 23.17 8.27
N VAL A 25 12.64 22.09 8.51
CA VAL A 25 12.77 21.24 9.70
C VAL A 25 13.25 19.86 9.29
N TYR A 26 12.47 19.09 8.52
CA TYR A 26 12.75 17.66 8.31
C TYR A 26 14.04 17.41 7.52
N ALA A 27 14.17 18.01 6.32
CA ALA A 27 15.36 17.83 5.49
C ALA A 27 16.63 18.42 6.13
N ASN A 28 16.52 19.57 6.79
CA ASN A 28 17.66 20.21 7.45
C ASN A 28 18.18 19.38 8.64
N THR A 29 17.29 18.87 9.50
CA THR A 29 17.66 17.96 10.60
C THR A 29 18.24 16.66 10.06
N GLY A 30 17.61 16.06 9.04
CA GLY A 30 18.09 14.84 8.40
C GLY A 30 19.49 15.01 7.80
N ALA A 31 19.78 16.13 7.15
CA ALA A 31 21.10 16.43 6.60
C ALA A 31 22.17 16.58 7.69
N LYS A 32 21.85 17.28 8.80
CA LYS A 32 22.77 17.39 9.94
C LYS A 32 23.09 16.03 10.55
N LEU A 33 22.08 15.18 10.73
CA LEU A 33 22.25 13.83 11.27
C LEU A 33 23.10 12.97 10.32
N ALA A 34 22.78 12.96 9.02
CA ALA A 34 23.52 12.19 8.01
C ALA A 34 24.98 12.65 7.85
N ALA A 35 25.24 13.95 8.04
CA ALA A 35 26.58 14.51 8.00
C ALA A 35 27.38 14.32 9.31
N GLY A 36 26.79 13.71 10.35
CA GLY A 36 27.42 13.55 11.66
C GLY A 36 27.61 14.86 12.43
N VAL A 37 26.91 15.93 12.03
CA VAL A 37 26.96 17.24 12.70
C VAL A 37 26.19 17.21 14.03
N ILE A 38 25.19 16.34 14.14
CA ILE A 38 24.44 16.07 15.36
C ILE A 38 24.31 14.56 15.58
N THR A 39 24.23 14.12 16.83
CA THR A 39 23.84 12.74 17.16
C THR A 39 22.33 12.58 17.17
N PHE A 40 21.86 11.32 17.28
CA PHE A 40 20.43 11.04 17.40
C PHE A 40 19.82 11.66 18.67
N GLU A 41 20.57 11.67 19.78
CA GLU A 41 20.16 12.24 21.06
C GLU A 41 19.98 13.75 21.00
N GLU A 42 20.77 14.42 20.15
CA GLU A 42 20.73 15.87 19.99
C GLU A 42 19.55 16.38 19.16
N ILE A 43 18.79 15.49 18.49
CA ILE A 43 17.61 15.83 17.68
C ILE A 43 16.54 16.53 18.53
N GLY A 44 16.35 16.08 19.77
CA GLY A 44 15.35 16.61 20.69
C GLY A 44 14.92 15.59 21.74
N PRO A 45 13.87 15.89 22.51
CA PRO A 45 13.45 15.06 23.63
C PRO A 45 12.95 13.69 23.18
N GLU A 46 13.01 12.71 24.08
CA GLU A 46 12.40 11.40 23.83
C GLU A 46 10.88 11.55 23.74
N LEU A 47 10.33 10.97 22.68
CA LEU A 47 8.90 10.86 22.47
C LEU A 47 8.47 9.43 22.81
N PRO A 48 7.58 9.24 23.80
CA PRO A 48 6.97 7.95 24.10
C PRO A 48 6.25 7.39 22.89
N VAL A 49 6.26 6.07 22.73
CA VAL A 49 5.63 5.40 21.59
C VAL A 49 4.12 5.64 21.60
N GLU A 50 3.54 5.75 22.80
CA GLU A 50 2.12 6.02 23.04
C GLU A 50 1.71 7.44 22.61
N GLY A 51 2.68 8.34 22.40
CA GLY A 51 2.45 9.69 21.87
C GLY A 51 2.35 9.74 20.34
N LEU A 52 2.51 8.61 19.65
CA LEU A 52 2.42 8.53 18.19
C LEU A 52 0.96 8.53 17.73
N LEU A 53 0.69 9.35 16.71
CA LEU A 53 -0.54 9.25 15.95
C LEU A 53 -0.41 8.14 14.90
N GLU A 54 -1.17 7.06 15.07
CA GLU A 54 -1.28 6.00 14.08
C GLU A 54 -2.51 6.18 13.19
N LEU A 55 -2.35 5.93 11.89
CA LEU A 55 -3.47 5.93 10.95
C LEU A 55 -4.11 4.53 10.91
N PRO A 56 -5.45 4.43 10.88
CA PRO A 56 -6.10 3.14 10.71
C PRO A 56 -5.74 2.54 9.35
N THR A 57 -5.41 1.25 9.35
CA THR A 57 -5.12 0.48 8.13
C THR A 57 -6.16 -0.62 7.97
N GLY A 58 -6.37 -1.07 6.73
CA GLY A 58 -7.29 -2.17 6.47
C GLY A 58 -6.78 -3.49 7.05
N THR A 59 -7.69 -4.32 7.54
CA THR A 59 -7.39 -5.65 8.04
C THR A 59 -7.31 -6.66 6.90
N VAL A 60 -6.57 -7.75 7.12
CA VAL A 60 -6.58 -8.94 6.27
C VAL A 60 -7.30 -10.04 7.03
N GLU A 61 -8.28 -10.67 6.40
CA GLU A 61 -9.11 -11.73 6.97
C GLU A 61 -8.89 -13.02 6.16
N THR A 62 -8.70 -14.14 6.86
CA THR A 62 -8.41 -15.43 6.24
C THR A 62 -9.44 -16.48 6.62
N ALA A 63 -9.79 -17.33 5.66
CA ALA A 63 -10.52 -18.57 5.85
C ALA A 63 -9.81 -19.72 5.12
N GLU A 64 -10.34 -20.94 5.20
CA GLU A 64 -9.75 -22.13 4.57
C GLU A 64 -9.59 -21.99 3.04
N ASP A 65 -10.56 -21.37 2.38
CA ASP A 65 -10.61 -21.27 0.92
C ASP A 65 -10.57 -19.83 0.40
N CYS A 66 -10.42 -18.82 1.29
CA CYS A 66 -10.39 -17.42 0.87
C CYS A 66 -9.54 -16.51 1.75
N VAL A 67 -9.09 -15.41 1.16
CA VAL A 67 -8.44 -14.30 1.86
C VAL A 67 -9.07 -13.00 1.40
N SER A 68 -9.35 -12.09 2.34
CA SER A 68 -9.96 -10.80 2.09
C SER A 68 -9.10 -9.67 2.66
N GLY A 69 -9.15 -8.51 2.02
CA GLY A 69 -8.42 -7.33 2.42
C GLY A 69 -8.97 -6.10 1.71
N CYS A 70 -8.15 -5.07 1.54
CA CYS A 70 -8.52 -3.84 0.84
C CYS A 70 -7.54 -3.47 -0.28
N VAL A 71 -8.03 -2.65 -1.21
CA VAL A 71 -7.18 -2.01 -2.23
C VAL A 71 -6.50 -0.78 -1.61
N ASP A 72 -5.20 -0.87 -1.35
CA ASP A 72 -4.43 0.21 -0.72
C ASP A 72 -4.01 1.27 -1.74
N ILE A 73 -3.56 0.82 -2.91
CA ILE A 73 -2.93 1.66 -3.92
C ILE A 73 -3.49 1.28 -5.28
N LEU A 74 -3.87 2.30 -6.07
CA LEU A 74 -3.92 2.14 -7.51
C LEU A 74 -2.53 2.49 -8.05
N ASP A 75 -1.94 1.61 -8.82
CA ASP A 75 -0.75 1.98 -9.58
C ASP A 75 -1.16 3.11 -10.54
N VAL A 76 -0.78 4.35 -10.22
CA VAL A 76 -1.27 5.56 -10.92
C VAL A 76 -0.98 5.52 -12.42
N ARG A 77 0.06 4.79 -12.83
CA ARG A 77 0.47 4.73 -14.24
C ARG A 77 -0.30 3.68 -15.02
N PHE A 78 -0.55 2.53 -14.41
CA PHE A 78 -1.12 1.36 -15.11
C PHE A 78 -2.56 1.04 -14.69
N GLY A 79 -3.01 1.51 -13.53
CA GLY A 79 -4.31 1.21 -12.94
C GLY A 79 -4.45 -0.22 -12.45
N SER A 80 -3.34 -0.83 -12.03
CA SER A 80 -3.38 -2.08 -11.25
C SER A 80 -3.88 -1.80 -9.84
N LEU A 81 -4.59 -2.76 -9.26
CA LEU A 81 -5.03 -2.73 -7.87
C LEU A 81 -3.97 -3.41 -7.01
N TRP A 82 -3.32 -2.68 -6.12
CA TRP A 82 -2.40 -3.25 -5.12
C TRP A 82 -3.13 -3.35 -3.79
N THR A 83 -3.12 -4.55 -3.20
CA THR A 83 -3.87 -4.84 -1.98
C THR A 83 -2.97 -4.83 -0.75
N ASN A 84 -3.58 -4.78 0.44
CA ASN A 84 -2.87 -5.01 1.70
C ASN A 84 -2.52 -6.51 1.94
N ILE A 85 -3.00 -7.42 1.09
CA ILE A 85 -2.92 -8.88 1.31
C ILE A 85 -1.50 -9.38 1.00
N PRO A 86 -0.76 -9.91 1.98
CA PRO A 86 0.54 -10.53 1.76
C PRO A 86 0.43 -11.78 0.88
N ARG A 87 1.45 -11.99 0.03
CA ARG A 87 1.58 -13.23 -0.76
C ARG A 87 1.47 -14.48 0.11
N GLU A 88 2.22 -14.54 1.22
CA GLU A 88 2.25 -15.70 2.12
C GLU A 88 0.88 -16.02 2.70
N THR A 89 0.05 -15.01 2.95
CA THR A 89 -1.33 -15.17 3.41
C THR A 89 -2.23 -15.71 2.31
N PHE A 90 -2.05 -15.22 1.08
CA PHE A 90 -2.80 -15.73 -0.08
C PHE A 90 -2.45 -17.18 -0.40
N GLU A 91 -1.17 -17.59 -0.32
CA GLU A 91 -0.74 -18.96 -0.60
C GLU A 91 -1.41 -20.00 0.31
N GLN A 92 -1.86 -19.60 1.51
CA GLN A 92 -2.56 -20.47 2.45
C GLN A 92 -3.91 -20.98 1.91
N ILE A 93 -4.53 -20.28 0.95
CA ILE A 93 -5.78 -20.74 0.33
C ILE A 93 -5.55 -21.86 -0.68
N GLY A 94 -4.28 -22.23 -0.97
CA GLY A 94 -3.91 -23.40 -1.75
C GLY A 94 -4.06 -23.23 -3.27
N VAL A 95 -3.76 -22.04 -3.80
CA VAL A 95 -3.78 -21.72 -5.24
C VAL A 95 -2.34 -21.62 -5.76
N GLY A 96 -2.05 -22.27 -6.88
CA GLY A 96 -0.78 -22.19 -7.59
C GLY A 96 -0.83 -21.29 -8.83
N PHE A 97 0.35 -20.96 -9.38
CA PHE A 97 0.42 -20.23 -10.65
C PHE A 97 -0.23 -21.04 -11.79
N GLY A 98 -1.00 -20.37 -12.63
CA GLY A 98 -1.78 -20.97 -13.71
C GLY A 98 -3.22 -21.33 -13.30
N ASP A 99 -3.51 -21.41 -12.00
CA ASP A 99 -4.87 -21.66 -11.51
C ASP A 99 -5.74 -20.41 -11.66
N GLU A 100 -7.05 -20.62 -11.74
CA GLU A 100 -8.03 -19.54 -11.64
C GLU A 100 -8.40 -19.27 -10.18
N VAL A 101 -8.58 -18.00 -9.85
CA VAL A 101 -9.05 -17.53 -8.55
C VAL A 101 -10.31 -16.72 -8.75
N GLU A 102 -11.34 -16.96 -7.94
CA GLU A 102 -12.48 -16.07 -7.90
C GLU A 102 -12.09 -14.78 -7.17
N VAL A 103 -12.16 -13.66 -7.87
CA VAL A 103 -11.90 -12.32 -7.34
C VAL A 103 -13.23 -11.60 -7.18
N THR A 104 -13.54 -11.21 -5.95
CA THR A 104 -14.72 -10.39 -5.62
C THR A 104 -14.25 -9.03 -5.10
N ILE A 105 -14.80 -7.94 -5.63
CA ILE A 105 -14.51 -6.58 -5.19
C ILE A 105 -15.81 -5.89 -4.79
N GLU A 106 -15.81 -5.28 -3.61
CA GLU A 106 -16.95 -4.59 -3.01
C GLU A 106 -16.56 -3.17 -2.62
N ASN A 107 -17.49 -2.22 -2.75
CA ASN A 107 -17.38 -0.87 -2.21
C ASN A 107 -18.50 -0.63 -1.21
N ASN A 108 -18.16 -0.45 0.08
CA ASN A 108 -19.15 -0.32 1.16
C ASN A 108 -20.19 -1.46 1.17
N GLY A 109 -19.74 -2.69 0.90
CA GLY A 109 -20.60 -3.88 0.83
C GLY A 109 -21.44 -4.01 -0.44
N ILE A 110 -21.30 -3.09 -1.40
CA ILE A 110 -21.94 -3.19 -2.71
C ILE A 110 -20.98 -3.89 -3.67
N LEU A 111 -21.43 -4.97 -4.30
CA LEU A 111 -20.65 -5.70 -5.29
C LEU A 111 -20.33 -4.83 -6.52
N VAL A 112 -19.04 -4.69 -6.84
CA VAL A 112 -18.54 -3.92 -8.00
C VAL A 112 -18.01 -4.85 -9.09
N TYR A 113 -17.33 -5.92 -8.71
CA TYR A 113 -16.73 -6.86 -9.65
C TYR A 113 -16.74 -8.27 -9.05
N LYS A 114 -17.03 -9.27 -9.90
CA LYS A 114 -16.86 -10.68 -9.55
C LYS A 114 -16.50 -11.49 -10.80
N ASN A 115 -15.33 -12.11 -10.83
CA ASN A 115 -14.94 -12.98 -11.92
C ASN A 115 -13.86 -13.99 -11.51
N ARG A 116 -13.65 -15.02 -12.33
CA ARG A 116 -12.47 -15.89 -12.26
C ARG A 116 -11.34 -15.25 -13.04
N ILE A 117 -10.16 -15.22 -12.43
CA ILE A 117 -8.98 -14.58 -12.98
C ILE A 117 -7.78 -15.51 -12.77
N THR A 118 -6.98 -15.70 -13.81
CA THR A 118 -5.73 -16.48 -13.74
C THR A 118 -4.74 -15.86 -12.77
N TYR A 119 -4.15 -16.67 -11.90
CA TYR A 119 -2.99 -16.29 -11.11
C TYR A 119 -1.70 -16.49 -11.90
N GLY A 120 -1.10 -15.39 -12.36
CA GLY A 120 0.12 -15.39 -13.17
C GLY A 120 1.34 -14.86 -12.43
N HIS A 121 2.54 -15.21 -12.93
CA HIS A 121 3.81 -14.63 -12.49
C HIS A 121 3.95 -13.18 -12.95
N SER A 122 3.48 -12.89 -14.15
CA SER A 122 3.59 -11.57 -14.78
C SER A 122 2.47 -11.30 -15.77
N PHE A 123 2.38 -10.06 -16.24
CA PHE A 123 1.41 -9.62 -17.24
C PHE A 123 1.45 -10.46 -18.54
N ALA A 124 2.60 -11.05 -18.89
CA ALA A 124 2.76 -11.84 -20.11
C ALA A 124 2.10 -13.23 -20.06
N ASP A 125 1.65 -13.67 -18.88
CA ASP A 125 1.05 -14.99 -18.69
C ASP A 125 -0.42 -15.04 -19.16
N VAL A 126 -1.01 -13.90 -19.53
CA VAL A 126 -2.37 -13.78 -20.09
C VAL A 126 -2.35 -12.93 -21.37
N HIS A 127 -3.39 -13.03 -22.19
CA HIS A 127 -3.48 -12.22 -23.41
C HIS A 127 -3.66 -10.73 -23.09
N ILE A 128 -3.30 -9.88 -24.06
CA ILE A 128 -3.53 -8.44 -23.97
C ILE A 128 -5.04 -8.19 -23.77
N GLY A 129 -5.38 -7.38 -22.77
CA GLY A 129 -6.76 -7.08 -22.40
C GLY A 129 -7.37 -8.05 -21.38
N GLU A 130 -6.71 -9.17 -21.07
CA GLU A 130 -7.18 -10.09 -20.02
C GLU A 130 -6.73 -9.63 -18.64
N ALA A 131 -7.55 -9.95 -17.65
CA ALA A 131 -7.22 -9.69 -16.26
C ALA A 131 -6.31 -10.80 -15.70
N LEU A 132 -5.46 -10.44 -14.73
CA LEU A 132 -4.66 -11.39 -13.97
C LEU A 132 -4.57 -11.00 -12.49
N VAL A 133 -4.48 -12.00 -11.63
CA VAL A 133 -3.97 -11.88 -10.27
C VAL A 133 -2.47 -12.11 -10.33
N TYR A 134 -1.69 -11.33 -9.59
CA TYR A 134 -0.24 -11.47 -9.54
C TYR A 134 0.32 -10.97 -8.22
N VAL A 135 1.60 -11.27 -7.96
CA VAL A 135 2.35 -10.70 -6.83
C VAL A 135 3.09 -9.45 -7.30
N ASN A 136 2.84 -8.31 -6.67
CA ASN A 136 3.54 -7.07 -7.01
C ASN A 136 4.96 -7.01 -6.40
N SER A 137 5.71 -5.96 -6.73
CA SER A 137 7.09 -5.74 -6.25
C SER A 137 7.23 -5.56 -4.74
N LEU A 138 6.13 -5.40 -4.00
CA LEU A 138 6.10 -5.30 -2.53
C LEU A 138 5.66 -6.61 -1.86
N TYR A 139 5.60 -7.72 -2.61
CA TYR A 139 5.11 -9.02 -2.12
C TYR A 139 3.66 -8.96 -1.57
N ARG A 140 2.83 -8.14 -2.22
CA ARG A 140 1.39 -8.08 -2.01
C ARG A 140 0.64 -8.61 -3.22
N MET A 141 -0.53 -9.19 -2.98
CA MET A 141 -1.41 -9.60 -4.06
C MET A 141 -1.96 -8.37 -4.78
N ALA A 142 -2.06 -8.48 -6.10
CA ALA A 142 -2.51 -7.43 -6.97
C ALA A 142 -3.37 -7.96 -8.12
N VAL A 143 -4.19 -7.10 -8.70
CA VAL A 143 -5.02 -7.39 -9.87
C VAL A 143 -4.76 -6.36 -10.95
N ALA A 144 -4.60 -6.80 -12.19
CA ALA A 144 -4.35 -5.93 -13.33
C ALA A 144 -5.10 -6.42 -14.57
N ILE A 145 -5.08 -5.60 -15.62
CA ILE A 145 -5.38 -6.01 -16.98
C ILE A 145 -4.05 -5.94 -17.76
N ASN A 146 -3.69 -6.99 -18.48
CA ASN A 146 -2.48 -6.97 -19.30
C ASN A 146 -2.59 -5.87 -20.37
N GLN A 147 -1.68 -4.89 -20.31
CA GLN A 147 -1.70 -3.65 -21.12
C GLN A 147 -3.03 -2.87 -21.05
N GLY A 148 -3.72 -2.93 -19.91
CA GLY A 148 -4.94 -2.18 -19.65
C GLY A 148 -5.00 -1.65 -18.21
N SER A 149 -6.07 -0.91 -17.92
CA SER A 149 -6.28 -0.31 -16.60
C SER A 149 -7.48 -0.95 -15.92
N PHE A 150 -7.24 -1.79 -14.92
CA PHE A 150 -8.31 -2.45 -14.15
C PHE A 150 -9.15 -1.43 -13.40
N ALA A 151 -8.49 -0.48 -12.72
CA ALA A 151 -9.14 0.57 -11.96
C ALA A 151 -10.10 1.41 -12.83
N ARG A 152 -9.69 1.78 -14.05
CA ARG A 152 -10.55 2.56 -14.97
C ARG A 152 -11.64 1.71 -15.60
N ALA A 153 -11.34 0.46 -15.96
CA ALA A 153 -12.32 -0.43 -16.60
C ALA A 153 -13.54 -0.70 -15.70
N TYR A 154 -13.30 -0.81 -14.38
CA TYR A 154 -14.35 -1.16 -13.41
C TYR A 154 -14.62 -0.08 -12.35
N SER A 155 -14.05 1.12 -12.52
CA SER A 155 -14.20 2.25 -11.59
C SER A 155 -13.86 1.91 -10.12
N VAL A 156 -12.79 1.14 -9.92
CA VAL A 156 -12.31 0.72 -8.59
C VAL A 156 -11.40 1.80 -7.98
N GLY A 157 -11.65 2.13 -6.71
CA GLY A 157 -10.87 3.08 -5.92
C GLY A 157 -9.96 2.43 -4.87
N THR A 158 -9.57 3.20 -3.84
CA THR A 158 -8.72 2.74 -2.74
C THR A 158 -9.31 3.01 -1.36
N GLY A 159 -8.78 2.33 -0.35
CA GLY A 159 -9.09 2.51 1.06
C GLY A 159 -9.89 1.35 1.64
N MET A 160 -10.12 1.40 2.96
CA MET A 160 -10.72 0.30 3.72
C MET A 160 -12.13 -0.12 3.27
N HIS A 161 -12.84 0.76 2.56
CA HIS A 161 -14.18 0.49 2.02
C HIS A 161 -14.16 -0.26 0.69
N TRP A 162 -13.02 -0.26 -0.02
CA TRP A 162 -12.79 -1.07 -1.22
C TRP A 162 -12.23 -2.42 -0.82
N ARG A 163 -13.14 -3.35 -0.51
CA ARG A 163 -12.76 -4.70 -0.13
C ARG A 163 -12.52 -5.56 -1.35
N ILE A 164 -11.55 -6.44 -1.25
CA ILE A 164 -11.23 -7.45 -2.26
C ILE A 164 -11.04 -8.79 -1.59
N THR A 165 -11.65 -9.82 -2.16
CA THR A 165 -11.58 -11.20 -1.70
C THR A 165 -11.08 -12.07 -2.84
N PHE A 166 -10.08 -12.90 -2.53
CA PHE A 166 -9.60 -13.98 -3.37
C PHE A 166 -10.12 -15.30 -2.80
N ARG A 167 -10.80 -16.10 -3.61
CA ARG A 167 -11.33 -17.42 -3.21
C ARG A 167 -10.84 -18.50 -4.17
N ARG A 168 -10.34 -19.61 -3.62
CA ARG A 168 -9.99 -20.81 -4.39
C ARG A 168 -11.26 -21.40 -5.00
N VAL A 169 -11.17 -21.75 -6.29
CA VAL A 169 -12.27 -22.36 -7.08
C VAL A 169 -12.26 -23.88 -6.96
#